data_AF-A0A3M1ZVN7-F1
#
_entry.id   AF-A0A3M1ZVN7-F1
#
_cell.length_a   1.000
_cell.length_b   1.000
_cell.length_c   1.000
_cell.angle_alpha   90.00
_cell.angle_beta   90.00
_cell.angle_gamma   90.00
#
_symmetry.space_group_name_H-M   'P 1'
#
loop_
_entity.id
_entity.type
_entity.pdbx_description
1 polymer ?
#
loop_
_entity_poly.entity_id
_entity_poly.type
_entity_poly.pdbx_seq_one_letter_code
_entity_poly.pdbx_strand_id
1 'polypeptide(L)'
;MSKCPGQDTQMWGHDAIFDVECPKCHAPIEFFKDEVRRRCKGCGEVVFNDRMDLGCAKWCPSAASCVGPDAVKAIELSEARKSRREDLRLLLDQVPEDEPAVRDLFKTLFSEYPGEDRLFDTNRLYTVQERDPELFQRATAAFQRFLEAKKALAEREEEARARTEEMLRHDQRRKKSEPAAEDGQGA
;
A
#
# COMPACT_ATOMS: atom_id res chain seq x y z
N MET A 1 -17.12 23.62 0.20
CA MET A 1 -15.90 23.28 -0.55
C MET A 1 -15.17 22.20 0.24
N SER A 2 -14.98 21.01 -0.32
CA SER A 2 -14.19 19.95 0.31
C SER A 2 -12.72 20.35 0.29
N LYS A 3 -12.09 20.44 1.47
CA LYS A 3 -10.64 20.69 1.58
C LYS A 3 -9.88 19.48 1.03
N CYS A 4 -8.69 19.72 0.47
CA CYS A 4 -7.80 18.65 0.05
C CYS A 4 -7.50 17.77 1.28
N PRO A 5 -7.81 16.46 1.26
CA PRO A 5 -7.60 15.60 2.42
C PRO A 5 -6.13 15.51 2.85
N GLY A 6 -5.20 15.72 1.90
CA GLY A 6 -3.78 15.84 2.19
C GLY A 6 -3.40 17.09 3.00
N GLN A 7 -4.19 18.17 2.91
CA GLN A 7 -3.98 19.45 3.60
C GLN A 7 -5.01 19.71 4.71
N ASP A 8 -5.93 18.77 4.95
CA ASP A 8 -6.91 18.89 6.01
C ASP A 8 -6.34 18.36 7.32
N THR A 9 -5.86 19.28 8.15
CA THR A 9 -5.26 18.98 9.45
C THR A 9 -6.21 18.26 10.41
N GLN A 10 -7.53 18.31 10.17
CA GLN A 10 -8.51 17.59 11.01
C GLN A 10 -8.43 16.07 10.84
N MET A 11 -7.88 15.59 9.72
CA MET A 11 -7.77 14.18 9.38
C MET A 11 -6.38 13.60 9.70
N TRP A 12 -5.52 14.38 10.38
CA TRP A 12 -4.14 14.01 10.64
C TRP A 12 -3.98 13.32 12.00
N GLY A 13 -3.15 12.27 12.04
CA GLY A 13 -2.76 11.60 13.27
C GLY A 13 -1.66 12.36 14.02
N HIS A 14 -1.27 11.81 15.18
CA HIS A 14 -0.21 12.39 16.02
C HIS A 14 1.19 12.39 15.35
N ASP A 15 1.35 11.64 14.27
CA ASP A 15 2.56 11.49 13.46
C ASP A 15 2.68 12.55 12.34
N ALA A 16 1.69 13.43 12.18
CA ALA A 16 1.68 14.44 11.13
C ALA A 16 2.62 15.63 11.37
N ILE A 17 3.18 15.75 12.57
CA ILE A 17 4.19 16.73 12.94
C ILE A 17 5.40 15.96 13.45
N PHE A 18 6.58 16.26 12.91
CA PHE A 18 7.82 15.60 13.32
C PHE A 18 9.00 16.54 13.22
N ASP A 19 10.01 16.29 14.05
CA ASP A 19 11.26 17.03 14.05
C ASP A 19 12.31 16.34 13.17
N VAL A 20 13.02 17.13 12.38
CA VAL A 20 14.15 16.71 11.56
C VAL A 20 15.35 17.58 11.90
N GLU A 21 16.56 17.01 11.94
CA GLU A 21 17.77 17.78 12.21
C GLU A 21 18.22 18.57 10.97
N CYS A 22 18.61 19.82 11.17
CA CYS A 22 19.21 20.61 10.09
C CYS A 22 20.55 19.99 9.65
N PRO A 23 20.76 19.67 8.36
CA PRO A 23 22.01 19.08 7.88
C PRO A 23 23.23 20.00 8.01
N LYS A 24 23.03 21.30 8.28
CA LYS A 24 24.08 22.30 8.39
C LYS A 24 24.43 22.67 9.83
N CYS A 25 23.43 22.87 10.69
CA CYS A 25 23.64 23.34 12.06
C CYS A 25 23.05 22.43 13.13
N HIS A 26 22.46 21.30 12.76
CA HIS A 26 21.85 20.31 13.65
C HIS A 26 20.75 20.85 14.58
N ALA A 27 20.27 22.08 14.34
CA ALA A 27 19.11 22.59 15.06
C ALA A 27 17.86 21.79 14.66
N PRO A 28 16.94 21.50 15.62
CA PRO A 28 15.69 20.82 15.32
C PRO A 28 14.82 21.71 14.42
N ILE A 29 14.26 21.09 13.38
CA ILE A 29 13.31 21.71 12.47
C ILE A 29 12.04 20.90 12.52
N GLU A 30 11.00 21.50 13.09
CA GLU A 30 9.65 20.96 13.05
C GLU A 30 9.10 21.08 11.62
N PHE A 31 8.64 19.95 11.08
CA PHE A 31 7.94 19.83 9.81
C PHE A 31 6.51 19.36 10.04
N PHE A 32 5.60 19.88 9.22
CA PHE A 32 4.30 19.28 9.00
C PHE A 32 4.36 18.34 7.80
N LYS A 33 3.55 17.26 7.80
CA LYS A 33 3.58 16.23 6.76
C LYS A 33 3.34 16.72 5.32
N ASP A 34 2.69 17.88 5.16
CA ASP A 34 2.39 18.52 3.88
C ASP A 34 3.37 19.64 3.48
N GLU A 35 4.27 20.04 4.39
CA GLU A 35 5.29 21.04 4.11
C GLU A 35 6.40 20.41 3.26
N VAL A 36 6.59 20.92 2.04
CA VAL A 36 7.63 20.45 1.11
C VAL A 36 9.04 20.85 1.58
N ARG A 37 9.17 22.03 2.19
CA ARG A 37 10.44 22.59 2.65
C ARG A 37 10.23 23.61 3.77
N ARG A 38 11.17 23.69 4.70
CA ARG A 38 11.22 24.67 5.78
C ARG A 38 12.57 25.37 5.81
N ARG A 39 12.56 26.62 6.26
CA ARG A 39 13.80 27.36 6.55
C ARG A 39 14.24 27.07 7.98
N CYS A 40 15.48 26.63 8.17
CA CYS A 40 16.07 26.44 9.49
C CYS A 40 16.15 27.78 10.24
N LYS A 41 15.57 27.84 11.44
CA LYS A 41 15.63 29.04 12.31
C LYS A 41 17.05 29.31 12.85
N GLY A 42 17.91 28.30 12.92
CA GLY A 42 19.27 28.43 13.46
C GLY A 42 20.29 28.98 12.45
N CYS A 43 20.23 28.57 11.18
CA CYS A 43 21.24 28.94 10.18
C CYS A 43 20.68 29.50 8.86
N GLY A 44 19.35 29.55 8.69
CA GLY A 44 18.69 30.10 7.50
C GLY A 44 18.66 29.18 6.27
N GLU A 45 19.24 27.98 6.35
CA GLU A 45 19.27 26.98 5.27
C GLU A 45 17.86 26.47 4.94
N VAL A 46 17.59 26.19 3.67
CA VAL A 46 16.31 25.59 3.25
C VAL A 46 16.45 24.07 3.29
N VAL A 47 15.75 23.45 4.24
CA VAL A 47 15.71 21.99 4.42
C VAL A 47 14.46 21.45 3.74
N PHE A 48 14.62 20.38 2.98
CA PHE A 48 13.51 19.68 2.33
C PHE A 48 12.98 18.59 3.24
N ASN A 49 11.67 18.39 3.22
CA ASN A 49 11.02 17.32 3.95
C ASN A 49 11.25 15.98 3.23
N ASP A 50 12.11 15.14 3.81
CA ASP A 50 12.41 13.79 3.32
C ASP A 50 11.27 12.78 3.59
N ARG A 51 10.38 13.11 4.53
CA ARG A 51 9.22 12.32 4.94
C ARG A 51 7.91 12.85 4.37
N MET A 52 7.95 13.63 3.30
CA MET A 52 6.74 14.14 2.64
C MET A 52 5.83 12.96 2.24
N ASP A 53 4.66 12.88 2.87
CA ASP A 53 3.72 11.78 2.67
C ASP A 53 2.75 12.09 1.52
N LEU A 54 3.02 11.48 0.35
CA LEU A 54 2.14 11.54 -0.81
C LEU A 54 1.10 10.42 -0.83
N GLY A 55 0.73 9.85 0.33
CA GLY A 55 -0.27 8.80 0.45
C GLY A 55 -1.64 9.14 -0.15
N CYS A 56 -2.01 10.43 -0.19
CA CYS A 56 -3.23 10.90 -0.85
C CYS A 56 -3.19 10.74 -2.38
N ALA A 57 -2.00 10.78 -2.99
CA ALA A 57 -1.83 10.63 -4.43
C ALA A 57 -2.23 9.23 -4.93
N LYS A 58 -2.35 8.24 -4.03
CA LYS A 58 -2.79 6.88 -4.36
C LYS A 58 -4.25 6.79 -4.82
N TRP A 59 -5.10 7.68 -4.35
CA TRP A 59 -6.55 7.61 -4.57
C TRP A 59 -7.16 8.94 -5.01
N CYS A 60 -6.41 10.06 -4.92
CA CYS A 60 -6.89 11.38 -5.29
C CYS A 60 -6.99 11.53 -6.81
N PRO A 61 -8.17 11.91 -7.37
CA PRO A 61 -8.34 12.13 -8.80
C PRO A 61 -7.46 13.26 -9.37
N SER A 62 -7.04 14.21 -8.53
CA SER A 62 -6.18 15.35 -8.91
C SER A 62 -4.69 15.12 -8.61
N ALA A 63 -4.28 13.88 -8.30
CA ALA A 63 -2.90 13.57 -7.96
C ALA A 63 -1.92 13.94 -9.08
N ALA A 64 -2.23 13.59 -10.33
CA ALA A 64 -1.35 13.83 -11.47
C ALA A 64 -1.08 15.33 -11.72
N SER A 65 -2.06 16.20 -11.48
CA SER A 65 -1.88 17.65 -11.59
C SER A 65 -1.19 18.26 -10.36
N CYS A 66 -1.21 17.58 -9.22
CA CYS A 66 -0.62 18.05 -7.97
C CYS A 66 0.87 17.69 -7.84
N VAL A 67 1.24 16.42 -8.05
CA VAL A 67 2.62 15.91 -7.86
C VAL A 67 3.32 15.57 -9.17
N GLY A 68 2.60 15.64 -10.30
CA GLY A 68 3.10 15.26 -11.61
C GLY A 68 2.87 13.78 -11.93
N PRO A 69 2.74 13.42 -13.22
CA PRO A 69 2.45 12.06 -13.66
C PRO A 69 3.57 11.06 -13.30
N ASP A 70 4.83 11.50 -13.31
CA ASP A 70 5.98 10.64 -12.98
C ASP A 70 5.97 10.23 -11.50
N ALA A 71 5.57 11.14 -10.60
CA ALA A 71 5.44 10.85 -9.18
C ALA A 71 4.31 9.86 -8.91
N VAL A 72 3.15 10.03 -9.58
CA VAL A 72 2.04 9.06 -9.51
C VAL A 72 2.50 7.68 -9.97
N LYS A 73 3.16 7.60 -11.13
CA LYS A 73 3.70 6.35 -11.66
C LYS A 73 4.72 5.72 -10.72
N ALA A 74 5.59 6.51 -10.09
CA ALA A 74 6.55 6.00 -9.10
C ALA A 74 5.85 5.40 -7.87
N ILE A 75 4.76 6.04 -7.40
CA ILE A 75 3.93 5.52 -6.30
C ILE A 75 3.28 4.20 -6.71
N GLU A 76 2.64 4.14 -7.89
CA GLU A 76 2.04 2.91 -8.42
C GLU A 76 3.05 1.76 -8.50
N LEU A 77 4.23 2.02 -9.06
CA LEU A 77 5.32 1.03 -9.11
C LEU A 77 5.78 0.59 -7.72
N SER A 78 5.82 1.51 -6.75
CA SER A 78 6.20 1.16 -5.38
C SER A 78 5.19 0.24 -4.71
N GLU A 79 3.89 0.45 -4.97
CA GLU A 79 2.81 -0.38 -4.44
C GLU A 79 2.77 -1.74 -5.14
N ALA A 80 2.93 -1.77 -6.46
CA ALA A 80 3.07 -3.01 -7.22
C ALA A 80 4.22 -3.87 -6.68
N ARG A 81 5.38 -3.27 -6.38
CA ARG A 81 6.51 -3.97 -5.75
C ARG A 81 6.18 -4.49 -4.35
N LYS A 82 5.42 -3.76 -3.54
CA LYS A 82 5.00 -4.23 -2.20
C LYS A 82 4.07 -5.43 -2.32
N SER A 83 3.03 -5.32 -3.15
CA SER A 83 2.09 -6.41 -3.44
C SER A 83 2.81 -7.64 -4.00
N ARG A 84 3.78 -7.46 -4.92
CA ARG A 84 4.61 -8.54 -5.46
C ARG A 84 5.40 -9.29 -4.36
N ARG A 85 5.95 -8.58 -3.38
CA ARG A 85 6.64 -9.22 -2.23
C ARG A 85 5.68 -9.95 -1.30
N GLU A 86 4.48 -9.43 -1.10
CA GLU A 86 3.44 -10.07 -0.30
C GLU A 86 2.94 -11.35 -0.97
N ASP A 87 2.75 -11.32 -2.29
CA ASP A 87 2.42 -12.50 -3.09
C ASP A 87 3.53 -13.56 -3.00
N LEU A 88 4.81 -13.16 -3.05
CA LEU A 88 5.92 -14.09 -2.82
C LEU A 88 5.85 -14.71 -1.42
N ARG A 89 5.60 -13.89 -0.39
CA ARG A 89 5.47 -14.39 0.97
C ARG A 89 4.34 -15.42 1.08
N LEU A 90 3.17 -15.10 0.55
CA LEU A 90 2.02 -16.01 0.55
C LEU A 90 2.33 -17.31 -0.19
N LEU A 91 3.06 -17.25 -1.32
CA LEU A 91 3.51 -18.42 -2.05
C LEU A 91 4.46 -19.28 -1.20
N LEU A 92 5.45 -18.67 -0.54
CA LEU A 92 6.39 -19.38 0.30
C LEU A 92 5.72 -20.04 1.52
N ASP A 93 4.63 -19.47 2.02
CA ASP A 93 3.81 -20.05 3.08
C ASP A 93 3.07 -21.33 2.60
N GLN A 94 2.88 -21.52 1.29
CA GLN A 94 2.30 -22.76 0.72
C GLN A 94 3.32 -23.87 0.47
N VAL A 95 4.62 -23.58 0.64
CA VAL A 95 5.70 -24.56 0.45
C VAL A 95 5.98 -25.26 1.79
N PRO A 96 5.83 -26.59 1.88
CA PRO A 96 6.12 -27.33 3.10
C PRO A 96 7.58 -27.13 3.56
N GLU A 97 7.81 -27.20 4.88
CA GLU A 97 9.14 -26.90 5.47
C GLU A 97 10.22 -27.92 5.09
N ASP A 98 9.83 -29.15 4.75
CA ASP A 98 10.70 -30.23 4.29
C ASP A 98 11.13 -30.09 2.82
N GLU A 99 10.72 -29.00 2.15
CA GLU A 99 11.00 -28.75 0.73
C GLU A 99 11.86 -27.49 0.46
N PRO A 100 13.10 -27.39 0.98
CA PRO A 100 13.92 -26.19 0.81
C PRO A 100 14.26 -25.90 -0.66
N ALA A 101 14.38 -26.94 -1.50
CA ALA A 101 14.67 -26.78 -2.93
C ALA A 101 13.57 -26.01 -3.69
N VAL A 102 12.29 -26.27 -3.37
CA VAL A 102 11.15 -25.56 -3.98
C VAL A 102 11.13 -24.09 -3.53
N ARG A 103 11.39 -23.86 -2.24
CA ARG A 103 11.47 -22.52 -1.66
C ARG A 103 12.59 -21.69 -2.32
N ASP A 104 13.76 -22.28 -2.51
CA ASP A 104 14.90 -21.60 -3.13
C ASP A 104 14.71 -21.39 -4.64
N LEU A 105 14.02 -22.31 -5.33
CA LEU A 105 13.60 -22.12 -6.70
C LEU A 105 12.72 -20.85 -6.84
N PHE A 106 11.67 -20.71 -6.03
CA PHE A 106 10.79 -19.52 -6.11
C PHE A 106 11.51 -18.22 -5.79
N LYS A 107 12.42 -18.22 -4.80
CA LYS A 107 13.26 -17.05 -4.51
C LYS A 107 14.15 -16.68 -5.71
N THR A 108 14.73 -17.68 -6.36
CA THR A 108 15.57 -17.49 -7.55
C THR A 108 14.75 -16.90 -8.69
N LEU A 109 13.62 -17.51 -9.03
CA LEU A 109 12.69 -17.04 -10.07
C LEU A 109 12.20 -15.61 -9.80
N PHE A 110 11.92 -15.28 -8.53
CA PHE A 110 11.53 -13.93 -8.14
C PHE A 110 12.67 -12.91 -8.33
N SER A 111 13.91 -13.30 -8.06
CA SER A 111 15.08 -12.41 -8.20
C SER A 111 15.51 -12.17 -9.65
N GLU A 112 15.26 -13.11 -10.56
CA GLU A 112 15.62 -13.00 -11.99
C GLU A 112 14.87 -11.86 -12.71
N TYR A 113 13.68 -11.47 -12.22
CA TYR A 113 12.82 -10.47 -12.87
C TYR A 113 12.42 -9.33 -11.89
N PRO A 114 13.35 -8.43 -11.52
CA PRO A 114 13.07 -7.35 -10.57
C PRO A 114 12.18 -6.23 -11.12
N GLY A 115 11.94 -6.22 -12.44
CA GLY A 115 11.29 -5.12 -13.16
C GLY A 115 9.90 -5.41 -13.73
N GLU A 116 9.38 -6.62 -13.58
CA GLU A 116 8.04 -6.97 -14.08
C GLU A 116 6.99 -6.91 -12.97
N ASP A 117 5.76 -6.56 -13.34
CA ASP A 117 4.59 -6.58 -12.44
C ASP A 117 4.18 -8.02 -12.05
N ARG A 118 4.74 -9.03 -12.74
CA ARG A 118 4.46 -10.45 -12.50
C ARG A 118 5.30 -10.99 -11.34
N LEU A 119 4.76 -11.99 -10.63
CA LEU A 119 5.45 -12.62 -9.50
C LEU A 119 6.78 -13.27 -9.93
N PHE A 120 6.72 -14.08 -10.99
CA PHE A 120 7.85 -14.61 -11.75
C PHE A 120 7.38 -15.05 -13.14
N ASP A 121 8.32 -15.29 -14.06
CA ASP A 121 8.01 -15.82 -15.39
C ASP A 121 7.63 -17.31 -15.32
N THR A 122 6.40 -17.64 -15.68
CA THR A 122 5.91 -19.03 -15.72
C THR A 122 6.66 -19.87 -16.75
N ASN A 123 7.17 -19.29 -17.84
CA ASN A 123 7.96 -20.01 -18.84
C ASN A 123 9.27 -20.54 -18.26
N ARG A 124 9.85 -19.79 -17.31
CA ARG A 124 11.06 -20.21 -16.60
C ARG A 124 10.83 -21.43 -15.71
N LEU A 125 9.64 -21.57 -15.15
CA LEU A 125 9.26 -22.77 -14.39
C LEU A 125 9.28 -24.02 -15.28
N TYR A 126 8.82 -23.92 -16.54
CA TYR A 126 8.88 -25.06 -17.48
C TYR A 126 10.31 -25.50 -17.79
N THR A 127 11.29 -24.59 -17.83
CA THR A 127 12.70 -24.99 -18.04
C THR A 127 13.27 -25.84 -16.90
N VAL A 128 12.65 -25.79 -15.71
CA VAL A 128 13.02 -26.66 -14.57
C VAL A 128 12.55 -28.09 -14.83
N GLN A 129 11.42 -28.26 -15.52
CA GLN A 129 10.88 -29.59 -15.85
C GLN A 129 11.88 -30.46 -16.61
N GLU A 130 12.67 -29.87 -17.50
CA GLU A 130 13.70 -30.58 -18.27
C GLU A 130 14.88 -31.04 -17.42
N ARG A 131 15.18 -30.32 -16.33
CA ARG A 131 16.33 -30.57 -15.45
C ARG A 131 15.97 -31.46 -14.26
N ASP A 132 14.81 -31.22 -13.67
CA ASP A 132 14.31 -31.90 -12.49
C ASP A 132 12.76 -31.95 -12.52
N PRO A 133 12.19 -33.04 -13.05
CA PRO A 133 10.75 -33.22 -13.14
C PRO A 133 10.04 -33.29 -11.78
N GLU A 134 10.71 -33.84 -10.76
CA GLU A 134 10.12 -34.01 -9.42
C GLU A 134 10.02 -32.65 -8.72
N LEU A 135 11.07 -31.84 -8.81
CA LEU A 135 11.07 -30.46 -8.32
C LEU A 135 10.00 -29.62 -9.03
N PHE A 136 9.83 -29.79 -10.34
CA PHE A 136 8.79 -29.10 -11.11
C PHE A 136 7.37 -29.48 -10.64
N GLN A 137 7.10 -30.77 -10.41
CA GLN A 137 5.79 -31.22 -9.90
C GLN A 137 5.48 -30.63 -8.53
N ARG A 138 6.45 -30.66 -7.61
CA ARG A 138 6.31 -30.13 -6.25
C ARG A 138 6.12 -28.60 -6.25
N ALA A 139 6.91 -27.89 -7.05
CA ALA A 139 6.76 -26.45 -7.24
C ALA A 139 5.39 -26.09 -7.84
N THR A 140 4.93 -26.83 -8.86
CA THR A 140 3.63 -26.60 -9.48
C THR A 140 2.48 -26.82 -8.48
N ALA A 141 2.56 -27.88 -7.66
CA ALA A 141 1.57 -28.13 -6.61
C ALA A 141 1.54 -27.01 -5.56
N ALA A 142 2.70 -26.50 -5.13
CA ALA A 142 2.77 -25.34 -4.23
C ALA A 142 2.19 -24.07 -4.87
N PHE A 143 2.47 -23.85 -6.15
CA PHE A 143 1.94 -22.72 -6.90
C PHE A 143 0.41 -22.80 -7.07
N GLN A 144 -0.14 -23.99 -7.30
CA GLN A 144 -1.60 -24.20 -7.35
C GLN A 144 -2.26 -23.86 -6.01
N ARG A 145 -1.71 -24.33 -4.89
CA ARG A 145 -2.19 -23.96 -3.55
C ARG A 145 -2.15 -22.45 -3.33
N PHE A 146 -1.11 -21.78 -3.81
CA PHE A 146 -1.02 -20.32 -3.76
C PHE A 146 -2.14 -19.64 -4.55
N LEU A 147 -2.43 -20.09 -5.77
CA LEU A 147 -3.51 -19.53 -6.58
C LEU A 147 -4.88 -19.72 -5.90
N GLU A 148 -5.13 -20.89 -5.32
CA GLU A 148 -6.33 -21.17 -4.53
C GLU A 148 -6.42 -20.27 -3.30
N ALA A 149 -5.32 -20.10 -2.55
CA ALA A 149 -5.27 -19.22 -1.39
C ALA A 149 -5.53 -17.75 -1.77
N LYS A 150 -4.98 -17.29 -2.91
CA LYS A 150 -5.22 -15.94 -3.44
C LYS A 150 -6.68 -15.73 -3.80
N LYS A 151 -7.30 -16.72 -4.44
CA LYS A 151 -8.72 -16.68 -4.79
C LYS A 151 -9.59 -16.59 -3.54
N ALA A 152 -9.32 -17.44 -2.53
CA ALA A 152 -10.06 -17.43 -1.28
C ALA A 152 -9.90 -16.10 -0.50
N LEU A 153 -8.71 -15.48 -0.55
CA LEU A 153 -8.49 -14.16 0.06
C LEU A 153 -9.33 -13.09 -0.65
N ALA A 154 -9.36 -13.08 -1.99
CA ALA A 154 -10.15 -12.13 -2.76
C ALA A 154 -11.66 -12.26 -2.47
N GLU A 155 -12.18 -13.49 -2.39
CA GLU A 155 -13.58 -13.75 -2.03
C GLU A 155 -13.92 -13.21 -0.63
N ARG A 156 -13.05 -13.46 0.37
CA ARG A 156 -13.21 -12.92 1.74
C ARG A 156 -13.20 -11.40 1.79
N GLU A 157 -12.33 -10.75 1.01
CA GLU A 157 -12.29 -9.29 0.93
C GLU A 157 -13.57 -8.72 0.31
N GLU A 158 -14.11 -9.37 -0.72
CA GLU A 158 -15.38 -8.99 -1.35
C GLU A 158 -16.55 -9.10 -0.37
N GLU A 159 -16.66 -10.23 0.35
CA GLU A 159 -17.65 -10.43 1.40
C GLU A 159 -17.55 -9.37 2.50
N ALA A 160 -16.32 -9.04 2.93
CA ALA A 160 -16.08 -8.01 3.94
C ALA A 160 -16.49 -6.61 3.45
N ARG A 161 -16.24 -6.29 2.17
CA ARG A 161 -16.70 -5.03 1.54
C ARG A 161 -18.22 -4.98 1.48
N ALA A 162 -18.88 -6.06 1.04
CA ALA A 162 -20.34 -6.14 0.98
C ALA A 162 -20.99 -5.95 2.36
N ARG A 163 -20.45 -6.61 3.41
CA ARG A 163 -20.90 -6.43 4.79
C ARG A 163 -20.73 -4.99 5.28
N THR A 164 -19.60 -4.35 4.95
CA THR A 164 -19.34 -2.95 5.31
C THR A 164 -20.31 -2.01 4.61
N GLU A 165 -20.60 -2.26 3.33
CA GLU A 165 -21.58 -1.49 2.57
C GLU A 165 -22.99 -1.63 3.14
N GLU A 166 -23.41 -2.84 3.51
CA GLU A 166 -24.70 -3.09 4.16
C GLU A 166 -24.82 -2.33 5.49
N MET A 167 -23.78 -2.36 6.32
CA MET A 167 -23.73 -1.62 7.58
C MET A 167 -23.88 -0.11 7.35
N LEU A 168 -23.16 0.46 6.38
CA LEU A 168 -23.25 1.88 6.03
C LEU A 168 -24.64 2.24 5.49
N ARG A 169 -25.26 1.39 4.68
CA ARG A 169 -26.64 1.57 4.20
C ARG A 169 -27.64 1.57 5.35
N HIS A 170 -27.48 0.68 6.34
CA HIS A 170 -28.34 0.64 7.52
C HIS A 170 -28.19 1.90 8.39
N ASP A 171 -26.97 2.38 8.61
CA ASP A 171 -26.70 3.63 9.34
C ASP A 171 -27.33 4.85 8.63
N GLN A 172 -27.17 4.94 7.30
CA GLN A 172 -27.80 6.00 6.50
C GLN A 172 -29.33 5.96 6.56
N ARG A 173 -29.93 4.76 6.56
CA ARG A 173 -31.39 4.61 6.74
C ARG A 173 -31.83 5.07 8.12
N ARG A 174 -31.10 4.71 9.18
CA ARG A 174 -31.40 5.10 10.56
C ARG A 174 -31.37 6.63 10.73
N LYS A 175 -30.31 7.28 10.26
CA LYS A 175 -30.18 8.75 10.26
C LYS A 175 -31.30 9.46 9.50
N LYS A 176 -31.82 8.86 8.42
CA LYS A 176 -32.94 9.40 7.65
C LYS A 176 -34.30 9.22 8.34
N SER A 177 -34.43 8.22 9.20
CA SER A 177 -35.65 7.93 9.97
C SER A 177 -35.71 8.61 11.34
N GLU A 178 -34.59 9.12 11.85
CA GLU A 178 -34.59 9.95 13.06
C GLU A 178 -35.27 11.29 12.74
N PRO A 179 -36.35 11.67 13.44
CA PRO A 179 -36.93 13.00 13.27
C PRO A 179 -35.86 14.02 13.66
N ALA A 180 -35.69 15.06 12.84
CA ALA A 180 -34.85 16.20 13.20
C ALA A 180 -35.38 16.73 14.53
N ALA A 181 -34.59 16.64 15.59
CA ALA A 181 -34.92 17.25 16.86
C ALA A 181 -35.12 18.75 16.59
N GLU A 182 -36.38 19.19 16.68
CA GLU A 182 -36.75 20.60 16.60
C GLU A 182 -36.04 21.31 17.76
N ASP A 183 -34.97 22.05 17.45
CA ASP A 183 -34.41 23.04 18.37
C ASP A 183 -35.47 24.15 18.52
N GLY A 184 -36.32 23.97 19.53
CA GLY A 184 -37.23 24.98 20.03
C GLY A 184 -36.44 26.20 20.49
N GLN A 185 -36.43 27.24 19.66
CA GLN A 185 -36.09 28.60 20.08
C GLN A 185 -37.29 29.14 20.86
N GLY A 186 -37.28 28.89 22.17
CA GLY A 186 -38.12 29.55 23.14
C GLY A 186 -37.50 30.88 23.59
N ALA A 187 -38.37 31.89 23.63
CA ALA A 187 -38.38 33.12 24.45
C ALA A 187 -37.16 34.07 24.42
#